data_AF-A0A973CFT5-F1
#
_entry.id   AF-A0A973CFT5-F1
#
_cell.length_a   1.000
_cell.length_b   1.000
_cell.length_c   1.000
_cell.angle_alpha   90.00
_cell.angle_beta   90.00
_cell.angle_gamma   90.00
#
_symmetry.space_group_name_H-M   'P 1'
#
loop_
_entity.id
_entity.type
_entity.pdbx_description
1 polymer ?
#
loop_
_entity_poly.entity_id
_entity_poly.type
_entity_poly.pdbx_seq_one_letter_code
_entity_poly.pdbx_strand_id
1 'polypeptide(L)'
;YGITKKIEDKYFYIVAIESNVTIPSLEKGTINTGEYIRFQHVGSLERIKITISDIYRKVIPAQNIKINSNRALVHYERYDYRFNWNKPNSIIDIYVPVDHGK
;
A
#
# COMPACT_ATOMS: atom_id res chain seq x y z
N TYR A 1 5.00 0.18 -8.02
CA TYR A 1 4.22 -0.18 -6.81
C TYR A 1 5.18 -0.41 -5.65
N GLY A 2 4.84 0.10 -4.47
CA GLY A 2 5.47 -0.27 -3.20
C GLY A 2 4.56 -1.23 -2.46
N ILE A 3 5.05 -2.37 -1.99
CA ILE A 3 4.21 -3.40 -1.38
C ILE A 3 4.74 -3.71 0.02
N THR A 4 3.91 -3.50 1.03
CA THR A 4 4.24 -3.84 2.42
C THR A 4 3.58 -5.18 2.77
N LYS A 5 4.40 -6.16 3.14
CA LYS A 5 3.94 -7.47 3.63
C LYS A 5 4.34 -7.70 5.08
N LYS A 6 3.52 -8.44 5.82
CA LYS A 6 3.84 -9.01 7.14
C LYS A 6 3.81 -10.53 7.03
N ILE A 7 4.95 -11.18 7.27
CA ILE A 7 5.12 -12.64 7.21
C ILE A 7 5.89 -13.04 8.46
N GLU A 8 5.36 -13.98 9.26
CA GLU A 8 6.00 -14.47 10.50
C GLU A 8 6.48 -13.30 11.40
N ASP A 9 5.60 -12.32 11.63
CA ASP A 9 5.87 -11.09 12.39
C ASP A 9 6.97 -10.16 11.87
N LYS A 10 7.52 -10.43 10.69
CA LYS A 10 8.48 -9.55 10.01
C LYS A 10 7.81 -8.74 8.93
N TYR A 11 8.23 -7.48 8.79
CA TYR A 11 7.78 -6.59 7.73
C TYR A 11 8.76 -6.60 6.56
N PHE A 12 8.21 -6.71 5.35
CA PHE A 12 8.95 -6.67 4.10
C PHE A 12 8.39 -5.56 3.22
N TYR A 13 9.27 -4.76 2.63
CA TYR A 13 8.92 -3.77 1.64
C TYR A 13 9.49 -4.20 0.28
N ILE A 14 8.61 -4.33 -0.71
CA ILE A 14 8.93 -4.83 -2.04
C ILE A 14 8.61 -3.75 -3.07
N VAL A 15 9.56 -3.45 -3.95
CA VAL A 15 9.33 -2.60 -5.12
C VAL A 15 8.99 -3.49 -6.30
N ALA A 16 7.85 -3.21 -6.94
CA ALA A 16 7.34 -4.02 -8.04
C ALA A 16 6.80 -3.16 -9.18
N ILE A 17 6.82 -3.71 -10.39
CA ILE A 17 6.13 -3.19 -11.56
C ILE A 17 5.08 -4.19 -12.00
N GLU A 18 3.97 -3.69 -12.54
CA GLU A 18 2.99 -4.56 -13.19
C GLU A 18 3.58 -5.04 -14.52
N SER A 19 3.54 -6.36 -14.75
CA SER A 19 4.09 -6.97 -15.94
C SER A 19 3.35 -8.26 -16.25
N ASN A 20 3.10 -8.50 -17.54
CA ASN A 20 2.61 -9.77 -18.07
C ASN A 20 3.74 -10.70 -18.54
N VAL A 21 5.00 -10.24 -18.50
CA VAL A 21 6.19 -11.00 -18.88
C VAL A 21 7.09 -11.29 -17.68
N THR A 22 7.84 -12.40 -17.76
CA THR A 22 8.91 -12.71 -16.81
C THR A 22 10.13 -11.87 -17.13
N ILE A 23 10.66 -11.17 -16.14
CA ILE A 23 11.88 -10.36 -16.26
C ILE A 23 12.99 -11.12 -15.55
N PRO A 24 14.11 -11.44 -16.23
CA PRO A 24 15.26 -12.06 -15.58
C PRO A 24 15.71 -11.26 -14.35
N SER A 25 16.15 -11.95 -13.31
CA SER A 25 16.58 -11.36 -12.03
C SER A 25 15.49 -10.71 -11.17
N LEU A 26 14.22 -10.73 -11.59
CA LEU A 26 13.08 -10.32 -10.77
C LEU A 26 12.17 -11.52 -10.44
N GLU A 27 11.64 -11.52 -9.22
CA GLU A 27 10.63 -12.49 -8.81
C GLU A 27 9.24 -12.07 -9.29
N LYS A 28 8.46 -13.04 -9.76
CA LYS A 28 7.04 -12.83 -10.09
C LYS A 28 6.20 -13.05 -8.84
N GLY A 29 5.27 -12.12 -8.58
CA GLY A 29 4.32 -12.23 -7.48
C GLY A 29 2.93 -11.75 -7.90
N THR A 30 1.92 -12.16 -7.14
CA THR A 30 0.53 -11.75 -7.34
C THR A 30 0.01 -11.04 -6.10
N ILE A 31 -0.70 -9.93 -6.30
CA ILE A 31 -1.55 -9.33 -5.27
C ILE A 31 -2.94 -9.95 -5.43
N ASN A 32 -3.42 -10.63 -4.40
CA ASN A 32 -4.73 -11.29 -4.46
C ASN A 32 -5.85 -10.27 -4.59
N THR A 33 -6.84 -10.58 -5.43
CA THR A 33 -8.08 -9.80 -5.58
C THR A 33 -8.80 -9.68 -4.24
N GLY A 34 -9.50 -8.57 -4.02
CA GLY A 34 -10.22 -8.32 -2.78
C GLY A 34 -10.64 -6.87 -2.67
N GLU A 35 -11.28 -6.52 -1.56
CA GLU A 35 -11.70 -5.16 -1.28
C GLU A 35 -10.59 -4.38 -0.60
N TYR A 36 -10.48 -3.12 -0.99
CA TYR A 36 -9.48 -2.20 -0.48
C TYR A 36 -10.12 -0.85 -0.23
N ILE A 37 -9.72 -0.20 0.86
CA ILE A 37 -9.90 1.23 1.01
C ILE A 37 -8.70 1.92 0.40
N ARG A 38 -8.98 2.89 -0.48
CA ARG A 38 -7.97 3.74 -1.11
C ARG A 38 -7.84 5.05 -0.34
N PHE A 39 -6.68 5.27 0.26
CA PHE A 39 -6.27 6.57 0.79
C PHE A 39 -5.36 7.27 -0.23
N GLN A 40 -5.26 8.59 -0.13
CA GLN A 40 -4.35 9.37 -0.95
C GLN A 40 -3.37 10.12 -0.05
N HIS A 41 -2.08 9.85 -0.25
CA HIS A 41 -1.05 10.76 0.20
C HIS A 41 -0.96 11.91 -0.80
N VAL A 42 -1.06 13.14 -0.30
CA VAL A 42 -0.83 14.38 -1.07
C VAL A 42 0.27 15.14 -0.37
N GLY A 43 1.46 15.20 -0.97
CA GLY A 43 2.64 15.75 -0.30
C GLY A 43 3.97 15.34 -0.91
N SER A 44 5.04 15.76 -0.24
CA SER A 44 6.40 15.27 -0.50
C SER A 44 6.55 13.81 -0.04
N LEU A 45 7.33 13.03 -0.79
CA LEU A 45 7.61 11.61 -0.49
C LEU A 45 8.11 11.38 0.95
N GLU A 46 8.89 12.31 1.50
CA GLU A 46 9.41 12.25 2.88
C GLU A 46 8.31 12.10 3.94
N ARG A 47 7.10 12.60 3.64
CA ARG A 47 5.95 12.59 4.55
C ARG A 47 5.06 11.36 4.38
N ILE A 48 5.34 10.47 3.42
CA ILE A 48 4.52 9.27 3.20
C ILE A 48 4.42 8.40 4.46
N LYS A 49 5.50 8.30 5.23
CA LYS A 49 5.54 7.55 6.49
C LYS A 49 4.56 8.11 7.53
N ILE A 50 4.38 9.43 7.56
CA ILE A 50 3.43 10.11 8.44
C ILE A 50 2.01 9.76 7.99
N THR A 51 1.72 9.85 6.69
CA THR A 51 0.41 9.47 6.14
C THR A 51 0.05 8.02 6.44
N ILE A 52 0.99 7.08 6.24
CA ILE A 52 0.79 5.67 6.59
C ILE A 52 0.52 5.52 8.10
N SER A 53 1.29 6.20 8.94
CA SER A 53 1.08 6.19 10.40
C SER A 53 -0.32 6.69 10.77
N ASP A 54 -0.76 7.80 10.18
CA ASP A 54 -2.09 8.38 10.42
C ASP A 54 -3.22 7.45 9.96
N ILE A 55 -3.06 6.80 8.79
CA ILE A 55 -4.02 5.81 8.30
C ILE A 55 -4.25 4.72 9.35
N TYR A 56 -3.18 4.07 9.83
CA TYR A 56 -3.31 2.93 10.75
C TYR A 56 -3.60 3.31 12.20
N ARG A 57 -3.09 4.44 12.69
CA ARG A 57 -3.20 4.82 14.11
C ARG A 57 -4.37 5.75 14.41
N LYS A 58 -4.90 6.45 13.40
CA LYS A 58 -5.96 7.45 13.60
C LYS A 58 -7.19 7.11 12.76
N VAL A 59 -7.05 7.02 11.44
CA VAL A 59 -8.21 6.94 10.54
C VAL A 59 -8.92 5.59 10.65
N ILE A 60 -8.17 4.48 10.54
CA ILE A 60 -8.75 3.13 10.64
C ILE A 60 -9.47 2.92 11.97
N PRO A 61 -8.86 3.22 13.14
CA PRO A 61 -9.55 3.11 14.43
C PRO A 61 -10.77 4.04 14.55
N ALA A 62 -10.64 5.31 14.16
CA ALA A 62 -11.72 6.30 14.31
C ALA A 62 -12.96 5.99 13.44
N GLN A 63 -12.76 5.34 12.30
CA GLN A 63 -13.83 4.96 11.38
C GLN A 63 -14.31 3.52 11.59
N ASN A 64 -13.80 2.82 12.61
CA ASN A 64 -14.09 1.41 12.90
C ASN A 64 -13.91 0.49 11.67
N ILE A 65 -12.89 0.78 10.85
CA ILE A 65 -12.58 0.02 9.64
C ILE A 65 -11.99 -1.34 10.04
N LYS A 66 -12.59 -2.43 9.54
CA LYS A 66 -12.07 -3.79 9.71
C LYS A 66 -11.03 -4.09 8.64
N ILE A 67 -9.76 -4.07 9.01
CA ILE A 67 -8.67 -4.50 8.13
C ILE A 67 -8.62 -6.02 8.02
N ASN A 68 -8.31 -6.53 6.83
CA ASN A 68 -8.11 -7.96 6.65
C ASN A 68 -6.70 -8.35 7.12
N SER A 69 -6.58 -8.74 8.40
CA SER A 69 -5.31 -9.17 9.01
C SER A 69 -4.92 -10.61 8.66
N ASN A 70 -5.78 -11.37 8.00
CA ASN A 70 -5.51 -12.75 7.57
C ASN A 70 -4.66 -12.80 6.29
N ARG A 71 -4.30 -11.64 5.73
CA ARG A 71 -3.46 -11.50 4.55
C ARG A 71 -2.04 -11.14 4.95
N ALA A 72 -1.07 -11.77 4.28
CA ALA A 72 0.32 -11.32 4.33
C ALA A 72 0.47 -9.88 3.80
N LEU A 73 -0.42 -9.43 2.91
CA LEU A 73 -0.43 -8.05 2.40
C LEU A 73 -0.99 -7.09 3.44
N VAL A 74 -0.18 -6.11 3.85
CA VAL A 74 -0.58 -5.05 4.80
C VAL A 74 -1.18 -3.86 4.06
N HIS A 75 -0.53 -3.40 3.00
CA HIS A 75 -1.03 -2.43 2.02
C HIS A 75 -0.13 -2.44 0.77
N TYR A 76 -0.56 -1.76 -0.29
CA TYR A 76 0.32 -1.38 -1.38
C TYR A 76 0.12 0.08 -1.79
N GLU A 77 1.19 0.65 -2.33
CA GLU A 77 1.30 2.01 -2.82
C GLU A 77 1.34 1.97 -4.36
N ARG A 78 0.48 2.76 -4.99
CA ARG A 78 0.46 2.95 -6.44
C ARG A 78 1.02 4.34 -6.77
N TYR A 79 2.06 4.31 -7.58
CA TYR A 79 2.74 5.48 -8.11
C TYR A 79 2.39 5.57 -9.59
N ASP A 80 1.65 6.61 -9.99
CA ASP A 80 1.31 6.88 -11.39
C ASP A 80 1.82 8.26 -11.83
N TYR A 81 1.30 8.79 -12.94
CA TYR A 81 1.72 10.09 -13.49
C TYR A 81 1.58 11.27 -12.52
N ARG A 82 0.80 11.14 -11.44
CA ARG A 82 0.64 12.17 -10.40
C ARG A 82 1.81 12.21 -9.41
N PHE A 83 2.68 11.20 -9.41
CA PHE A 83 3.85 11.15 -8.57
C PHE A 83 5.08 11.77 -9.25
N ASN A 84 5.75 12.67 -8.53
CA ASN A 84 7.07 13.17 -8.87
C ASN A 84 7.90 13.32 -7.58
N TRP A 85 9.01 12.59 -7.48
CA TRP A 85 9.82 12.54 -6.26
C TRP A 85 10.32 13.91 -5.75
N ASN A 86 10.40 14.91 -6.64
CA ASN A 86 10.83 16.28 -6.33
C ASN A 86 9.70 17.30 -6.13
N LYS A 87 8.43 16.90 -6.25
CA LYS A 87 7.31 17.83 -6.10
C LYS A 87 6.65 17.71 -4.73
N PRO A 88 6.40 18.84 -4.04
CA PRO A 88 5.73 18.83 -2.74
C PRO A 88 4.23 18.52 -2.82
N ASN A 89 3.65 18.48 -4.03
CA ASN A 89 2.24 18.16 -4.27
C ASN A 89 2.03 16.82 -4.98
N SER A 90 2.99 15.90 -4.85
CA SER A 90 2.88 14.55 -5.41
C SER A 90 1.74 13.78 -4.78
N ILE A 91 1.09 12.92 -5.59
CA ILE A 91 0.00 12.07 -5.12
C ILE A 91 0.42 10.61 -5.24
N ILE A 92 0.23 9.85 -4.15
CA ILE A 92 0.46 8.41 -4.08
C ILE A 92 -0.81 7.78 -3.50
N ASP A 93 -1.40 6.83 -4.21
CA ASP A 93 -2.55 6.09 -3.69
C ASP A 93 -2.05 4.94 -2.80
N ILE A 94 -2.64 4.79 -1.61
CA ILE A 94 -2.34 3.74 -0.64
C ILE A 94 -3.58 2.86 -0.48
N TYR A 95 -3.47 1.59 -0.83
CA TYR A 95 -4.56 0.62 -0.79
C TYR A 95 -4.39 -0.31 0.40
N VAL A 96 -5.33 -0.23 1.34
CA VAL A 96 -5.36 -1.08 2.55
C VAL A 96 -6.46 -2.15 2.37
N PRO A 97 -6.14 -3.45 2.47
CA PRO A 97 -7.13 -4.51 2.34
C PRO A 97 -8.08 -4.50 3.54
N VAL A 98 -9.37 -4.65 3.27
CA VAL A 98 -10.43 -4.65 4.29
C VAL A 98 -11.27 -5.91 4.22
N ASP A 99 -11.90 -6.25 5.34
CA ASP A 99 -12.92 -7.29 5.40
C ASP A 99 -14.30 -6.63 5.44
N HIS A 100 -15.14 -6.94 4.46
CA HIS A 100 -16.58 -6.84 4.68
C HIS A 100 -17.00 -8.01 5.59
N GLY A 101 -17.52 -7.68 6.77
CA GLY A 101 -18.30 -8.66 7.53
C GLY A 101 -19.47 -9.10 6.66
N LYS A 102 -19.58 -10.40 6.40
CA LYS A 102 -20.90 -10.98 6.15
C LYS A 102 -21.73 -10.91 7.42
#